data_AF-A0A5Q4EQY4-F1
#
_entry.id   AF-A0A5Q4EQY4-F1
#
_cell.length_a   1.000
_cell.length_b   1.000
_cell.length_c   1.000
_cell.angle_alpha   90.00
_cell.angle_beta   90.00
_cell.angle_gamma   90.00
#
_symmetry.space_group_name_H-M   'P 1'
#
loop_
_entity.id
_entity.type
_entity.pdbx_description
1 polymer ?
#
loop_
_entity_poly.entity_id
_entity_poly.type
_entity_poly.pdbx_seq_one_letter_code
_entity_poly.pdbx_strand_id
1 'polypeptide(L)'
;MKAITYKLFADEKIRHRICRDYALDPSLSHEQLAEALVEAFGQNPGAGPDGRREATNQVVYRAAALALASNSRSWATFLPHEKSLAELTFGYDPYRTAAAVRAEQLTINDLAACLPGQTAGKDAHAIIRWAEMLDSTPRYHEVLRRLDERLRSEGMESAAIVPAVAVILGAPGGKTLKQFPPPEKSDTWKVHGMGPVLASEFLRNLQWAGFKPDRHVIRLFTRWFPDVIEKEMPRARALGERLGTRRKDVLEFLTFSLVGAAVTPEGKTFTEVDNLVWALGAYTEKKGKESSTVYRID
;
A
#
# COMPACT_ATOMS: atom_id res chain seq x y z
N MET A 1 4.99 -19.24 7.39
CA MET A 1 4.25 -19.14 6.11
C MET A 1 3.39 -20.34 5.78
N LYS A 2 3.89 -21.58 5.90
CA LYS A 2 3.13 -22.79 5.56
C LYS A 2 1.76 -22.88 6.24
N ALA A 3 1.66 -22.49 7.51
CA ALA A 3 0.41 -22.50 8.26
C ALA A 3 -0.64 -21.51 7.69
N ILE A 4 -0.21 -20.32 7.27
CA ILE A 4 -1.09 -19.33 6.61
C ILE A 4 -1.58 -19.88 5.28
N THR A 5 -0.66 -20.39 4.46
CA THR A 5 -0.97 -21.01 3.16
C THR A 5 -1.98 -22.15 3.31
N TYR A 6 -1.72 -23.09 4.23
CA TYR A 6 -2.65 -24.19 4.49
C TYR A 6 -4.02 -23.66 4.92
N LYS A 7 -4.08 -22.68 5.84
CA LYS A 7 -5.34 -22.14 6.32
C LYS A 7 -6.15 -21.45 5.24
N LEU A 8 -5.50 -20.79 4.28
CA LEU A 8 -6.15 -20.12 3.16
C LEU A 8 -6.73 -21.12 2.14
N PHE A 9 -6.06 -22.24 1.89
CA PHE A 9 -6.37 -23.09 0.72
C PHE A 9 -6.84 -24.50 1.04
N ALA A 10 -6.77 -24.97 2.30
CA ALA A 10 -7.25 -26.28 2.70
C ALA A 10 -8.79 -26.36 2.84
N ASP A 11 -9.45 -25.25 3.16
CA ASP A 11 -10.91 -25.18 3.13
C ASP A 11 -11.38 -24.90 1.70
N GLU A 12 -12.11 -25.85 1.10
CA GLU A 12 -12.55 -25.75 -0.30
C GLU A 12 -13.43 -24.51 -0.56
N LYS A 13 -14.28 -24.09 0.38
CA LYS A 13 -15.15 -22.92 0.18
C LYS A 13 -14.33 -21.65 0.15
N ILE A 14 -13.33 -21.55 1.04
CA ILE A 14 -12.43 -20.41 1.08
C ILE A 14 -11.53 -20.40 -0.16
N ARG A 15 -10.95 -21.55 -0.52
CA ARG A 15 -10.14 -21.74 -1.73
C ARG A 15 -10.88 -21.29 -2.98
N HIS A 16 -12.08 -21.82 -3.24
CA HIS A 16 -12.88 -21.45 -4.41
C HIS A 16 -13.19 -19.96 -4.44
N ARG A 17 -13.46 -19.36 -3.27
CA ARG A 17 -13.72 -17.93 -3.19
C ARG A 17 -12.49 -17.10 -3.56
N ILE A 18 -11.31 -17.43 -3.02
CA ILE A 18 -10.06 -16.73 -3.36
C ILE A 18 -9.74 -16.92 -4.85
N CYS A 19 -9.85 -18.15 -5.38
CA CYS A 19 -9.56 -18.41 -6.78
C CYS A 19 -10.48 -17.60 -7.71
N ARG A 20 -11.78 -17.51 -7.39
CA ARG A 20 -12.71 -16.66 -8.14
C ARG A 20 -12.35 -15.18 -8.02
N ASP A 21 -12.12 -14.71 -6.80
CA ASP A 21 -11.92 -13.28 -6.50
C ASP A 21 -10.63 -12.72 -7.14
N TYR A 22 -9.63 -13.59 -7.42
CA TYR A 22 -8.34 -13.23 -8.02
C TYR A 22 -8.05 -13.93 -9.36
N ALA A 23 -9.05 -14.60 -9.95
CA ALA A 23 -8.92 -15.37 -11.20
C ALA A 23 -7.75 -16.39 -11.21
N LEU A 24 -7.57 -17.14 -10.12
CA LEU A 24 -6.53 -18.17 -9.98
C LEU A 24 -7.04 -19.54 -10.44
N ASP A 25 -6.14 -20.39 -10.92
CA ASP A 25 -6.44 -21.78 -11.27
C ASP A 25 -6.64 -22.63 -9.99
N PRO A 26 -7.87 -23.14 -9.73
CA PRO A 26 -8.16 -23.89 -8.52
C PRO A 26 -7.53 -25.29 -8.50
N SER A 27 -6.86 -25.76 -9.56
CA SER A 27 -6.17 -27.06 -9.60
C SER A 27 -4.76 -27.04 -8.99
N LEU A 28 -4.18 -25.86 -8.79
CA LEU A 28 -2.82 -25.66 -8.27
C LEU A 28 -2.64 -26.16 -6.83
N SER A 29 -1.41 -26.46 -6.43
CA SER A 29 -1.10 -26.80 -5.02
C SER A 29 -1.34 -25.60 -4.10
N HIS A 30 -1.37 -25.81 -2.78
CA HIS A 30 -1.53 -24.70 -1.83
C HIS A 30 -0.40 -23.67 -1.94
N GLU A 31 0.83 -24.13 -2.13
CA GLU A 31 2.01 -23.30 -2.30
C GLU A 31 1.93 -22.49 -3.60
N GLN A 32 1.58 -23.14 -4.71
CA GLN A 32 1.40 -22.48 -6.01
C GLN A 32 0.25 -21.46 -5.97
N LEU A 33 -0.84 -21.75 -5.25
CA LEU A 33 -1.93 -20.79 -5.05
C LEU A 33 -1.50 -19.59 -4.20
N ALA A 34 -0.64 -19.78 -3.20
CA ALA A 34 -0.11 -18.68 -2.39
C ALA A 34 0.78 -17.76 -3.23
N GLU A 35 1.64 -18.33 -4.06
CA GLU A 35 2.49 -17.59 -5.00
C GLU A 35 1.64 -16.84 -6.04
N ALA A 36 0.70 -17.54 -6.70
CA ALA A 36 -0.21 -16.94 -7.67
C ALA A 36 -1.08 -15.83 -7.05
N LEU A 37 -1.51 -15.98 -5.80
CA LEU A 37 -2.24 -14.93 -5.09
C LEU A 37 -1.36 -13.70 -4.86
N VAL A 38 -0.10 -13.87 -4.43
CA VAL A 38 0.83 -12.75 -4.26
C VAL A 38 1.08 -12.05 -5.60
N GLU A 39 1.29 -12.81 -6.67
CA GLU A 39 1.46 -12.28 -8.03
C GLU A 39 0.23 -11.49 -8.49
N ALA A 40 -0.97 -11.97 -8.20
CA ALA A 40 -2.23 -11.31 -8.56
C ALA A 40 -2.41 -9.93 -7.89
N PHE A 41 -1.73 -9.66 -6.77
CA PHE A 41 -1.70 -8.29 -6.22
C PHE A 41 -0.83 -7.33 -7.06
N GLY A 42 0.11 -7.83 -7.87
CA GLY A 42 0.94 -7.01 -8.76
C GLY A 42 1.96 -6.13 -8.05
N GLN A 43 2.33 -6.45 -6.82
CA GLN A 43 3.18 -5.62 -5.94
C GLN A 43 4.59 -6.18 -5.73
N ASN A 44 4.98 -7.22 -6.48
CA ASN A 44 6.30 -7.83 -6.35
C ASN A 44 7.41 -6.77 -6.50
N PRO A 45 8.38 -6.70 -5.56
CA PRO A 45 9.44 -5.70 -5.62
C PRO A 45 10.21 -5.74 -6.95
N GLY A 46 10.69 -4.59 -7.40
CA GLY A 46 11.46 -4.49 -8.63
C GLY A 46 12.78 -5.28 -8.54
N ALA A 47 13.20 -5.92 -9.63
CA ALA A 47 14.53 -6.53 -9.70
C ALA A 47 15.61 -5.43 -9.68
N GLY A 48 16.41 -5.34 -8.60
CA GLY A 48 17.52 -4.40 -8.44
C GLY A 48 18.10 -4.39 -7.00
N PRO A 49 19.31 -3.85 -6.77
CA PRO A 49 19.97 -3.85 -5.45
C PRO A 49 19.19 -3.10 -4.36
N ASP A 50 18.31 -2.18 -4.75
CA ASP A 50 17.43 -1.37 -3.91
C ASP A 50 15.93 -1.69 -4.09
N GLY A 51 15.62 -2.68 -4.94
CA GLY A 51 14.26 -3.14 -5.22
C GLY A 51 13.40 -2.21 -6.07
N ARG A 52 13.98 -1.20 -6.74
CA ARG A 52 13.21 -0.10 -7.37
C ARG A 52 13.42 -0.02 -8.87
N ARG A 53 12.33 -0.02 -9.64
CA ARG A 53 12.37 0.26 -11.09
C ARG A 53 12.09 1.73 -11.33
N GLU A 54 12.76 2.32 -12.32
CA GLU A 54 12.35 3.63 -12.82
C GLU A 54 10.89 3.57 -13.31
N ALA A 55 10.11 4.57 -12.93
CA ALA A 55 8.68 4.64 -13.23
C ALA A 55 8.34 5.96 -13.91
N THR A 56 7.51 5.89 -14.95
CA THR A 56 6.94 7.07 -15.60
C THR A 56 5.81 7.66 -14.75
N ASN A 57 5.40 8.90 -15.03
CA ASN A 57 4.23 9.47 -14.37
C ASN A 57 2.94 8.66 -14.63
N GLN A 58 2.86 7.90 -15.73
CA GLN A 58 1.75 6.96 -15.97
C GLN A 58 1.75 5.82 -14.94
N VAL A 59 2.92 5.24 -14.64
CA VAL A 59 3.06 4.20 -13.61
C VAL A 59 2.78 4.76 -12.21
N VAL A 60 3.29 5.96 -11.90
CA VAL A 60 2.97 6.68 -10.64
C VAL A 60 1.48 6.93 -10.52
N TYR A 61 0.84 7.38 -11.60
CA TYR A 61 -0.59 7.68 -11.59
C TYR A 61 -1.43 6.42 -11.38
N ARG A 62 -1.10 5.33 -12.08
CA ARG A 62 -1.73 4.02 -11.87
C ARG A 62 -1.59 3.57 -10.42
N ALA A 63 -0.38 3.63 -9.86
CA ALA A 63 -0.13 3.21 -8.48
C ALA A 63 -0.99 4.00 -7.48
N ALA A 64 -1.14 5.31 -7.69
CA ALA A 64 -1.97 6.18 -6.85
C ALA A 64 -3.45 5.87 -7.00
N ALA A 65 -3.93 5.69 -8.23
CA ALA A 65 -5.32 5.35 -8.52
C ALA A 65 -5.72 4.01 -7.89
N LEU A 66 -4.87 2.98 -8.00
CA LEU A 66 -5.12 1.67 -7.39
C LEU A 66 -5.08 1.72 -5.85
N ALA A 67 -4.18 2.51 -5.26
CA ALA A 67 -4.16 2.70 -3.82
C ALA A 67 -5.47 3.35 -3.32
N LEU A 68 -5.94 4.39 -4.01
CA LEU A 68 -7.22 5.05 -3.70
C LEU A 68 -8.42 4.12 -3.95
N ALA A 69 -8.38 3.28 -4.99
CA ALA A 69 -9.39 2.27 -5.25
C ALA A 69 -9.46 1.20 -4.15
N SER A 70 -8.32 0.86 -3.51
CA SER A 70 -8.28 -0.08 -2.38
C SER A 70 -8.87 0.50 -1.08
N ASN A 71 -9.08 1.82 -1.00
CA ASN A 71 -9.49 2.50 0.23
C ASN A 71 -10.88 2.05 0.70
N SER A 72 -10.96 1.44 1.89
CA SER A 72 -12.23 1.06 2.53
C SER A 72 -13.12 0.14 1.67
N ARG A 73 -12.52 -0.64 0.77
CA ARG A 73 -13.21 -1.54 -0.16
C ARG A 73 -12.61 -2.94 -0.15
N SER A 74 -13.39 -3.93 -0.57
CA SER A 74 -12.84 -5.24 -0.91
C SER A 74 -12.18 -5.15 -2.28
N TRP A 75 -10.92 -5.58 -2.38
CA TRP A 75 -10.18 -5.58 -3.64
C TRP A 75 -10.91 -6.39 -4.73
N ALA A 76 -11.45 -7.56 -4.36
CA ALA A 76 -12.26 -8.40 -5.23
C ALA A 76 -13.49 -7.71 -5.82
N THR A 77 -14.08 -6.76 -5.09
CA THR A 77 -15.22 -5.96 -5.58
C THR A 77 -14.77 -4.86 -6.54
N PHE A 78 -13.54 -4.35 -6.41
CA PHE A 78 -13.00 -3.34 -7.31
C PHE A 78 -12.47 -3.93 -8.62
N LEU A 79 -11.84 -5.11 -8.60
CA LEU A 79 -11.18 -5.72 -9.76
C LEU A 79 -12.02 -5.72 -11.06
N PRO A 80 -13.34 -6.04 -11.05
CA PRO A 80 -14.17 -5.96 -12.25
C PRO A 80 -14.28 -4.55 -12.87
N HIS A 81 -14.05 -3.51 -12.09
CA HIS A 81 -14.12 -2.10 -12.51
C HIS A 81 -12.76 -1.51 -12.87
N GLU A 82 -11.64 -2.22 -12.65
CA GLU A 82 -10.30 -1.69 -12.93
C GLU A 82 -10.15 -1.27 -14.39
N LYS A 83 -10.64 -2.11 -15.32
CA LYS A 83 -10.58 -1.82 -16.76
C LYS A 83 -11.32 -0.53 -17.11
N SER A 84 -12.52 -0.33 -16.57
CA SER A 84 -13.31 0.88 -16.80
C SER A 84 -12.65 2.12 -16.21
N LEU A 85 -12.05 2.00 -15.02
CA LEU A 85 -11.25 3.09 -14.44
C LEU A 85 -10.03 3.41 -15.31
N ALA A 86 -9.34 2.39 -15.83
CA ALA A 86 -8.20 2.56 -16.73
C ALA A 86 -8.63 3.26 -18.03
N GLU A 87 -9.77 2.89 -18.62
CA GLU A 87 -10.32 3.53 -19.83
C GLU A 87 -10.62 5.02 -19.59
N LEU A 88 -11.33 5.35 -18.50
CA LEU A 88 -11.66 6.73 -18.14
C LEU A 88 -10.41 7.59 -17.83
N THR A 89 -9.33 6.95 -17.36
CA THR A 89 -8.05 7.61 -17.09
C THR A 89 -7.06 7.46 -18.25
N PHE A 90 -7.53 7.11 -19.45
CA PHE A 90 -6.72 6.99 -20.67
C PHE A 90 -5.52 6.05 -20.53
N GLY A 91 -5.72 4.90 -19.89
CA GLY A 91 -4.66 3.96 -19.54
C GLY A 91 -3.76 4.47 -18.41
N TYR A 92 -4.34 5.22 -17.47
CA TYR A 92 -3.63 5.95 -16.42
C TYR A 92 -2.63 6.99 -16.94
N ASP A 93 -2.95 7.69 -18.02
CA ASP A 93 -2.19 8.84 -18.49
C ASP A 93 -2.62 10.11 -17.72
N PRO A 94 -1.79 10.66 -16.83
CA PRO A 94 -2.18 11.82 -16.01
C PRO A 94 -2.38 13.09 -16.83
N TYR A 95 -1.65 13.27 -17.93
CA TYR A 95 -1.73 14.46 -18.77
C TYR A 95 -3.06 14.49 -19.52
N ARG A 96 -3.42 13.36 -20.14
CA ARG A 96 -4.70 13.22 -20.84
C ARG A 96 -5.88 13.26 -19.88
N THR A 97 -5.75 12.65 -18.70
CA THR A 97 -6.79 12.70 -17.67
C THR A 97 -7.03 14.12 -17.19
N ALA A 98 -5.97 14.87 -16.86
CA ALA A 98 -6.09 16.26 -16.43
C ALA A 98 -6.67 17.16 -17.55
N ALA A 99 -6.28 16.93 -18.81
CA ALA A 99 -6.85 17.65 -19.95
C ALA A 99 -8.35 17.38 -20.15
N ALA A 100 -8.79 16.12 -20.04
CA ALA A 100 -10.19 15.74 -20.15
C ALA A 100 -11.06 16.35 -19.04
N VAL A 101 -10.54 16.42 -17.81
CA VAL A 101 -11.22 17.10 -16.70
C VAL A 101 -11.36 18.60 -16.96
N ARG A 102 -10.29 19.28 -17.41
CA ARG A 102 -10.34 20.71 -17.77
C ARG A 102 -11.31 21.01 -18.92
N ALA A 103 -11.46 20.07 -19.84
CA ALA A 103 -12.40 20.15 -20.96
C ALA A 103 -13.83 19.68 -20.59
N GLU A 104 -14.09 19.37 -19.31
CA GLU A 104 -15.38 18.88 -18.81
C GLU A 104 -15.85 17.57 -19.47
N GLN A 105 -14.92 16.80 -20.05
CA GLN A 105 -15.19 15.50 -20.70
C GLN A 105 -15.11 14.31 -19.72
N LEU A 106 -14.51 14.53 -18.55
CA LEU A 106 -14.41 13.56 -17.47
C LEU A 106 -14.78 14.24 -16.16
N THR A 107 -15.76 13.68 -15.45
CA THR A 107 -16.24 14.21 -14.17
C THR A 107 -15.86 13.31 -13.01
N ILE A 108 -15.98 13.84 -11.78
CA ILE A 108 -15.84 13.05 -10.55
C ILE A 108 -16.83 11.88 -10.54
N ASN A 109 -18.05 12.06 -11.06
CA ASN A 109 -19.08 11.03 -11.03
C ASN A 109 -18.74 9.84 -11.94
N ASP A 110 -18.14 10.10 -13.09
CA ASP A 110 -17.70 9.04 -14.02
C ASP A 110 -16.67 8.12 -13.36
N LEU A 111 -15.67 8.71 -12.70
CA LEU A 111 -14.66 7.94 -11.95
C LEU A 111 -15.26 7.28 -10.71
N ALA A 112 -16.14 7.96 -9.98
CA ALA A 112 -16.76 7.42 -8.77
C ALA A 112 -17.63 6.18 -9.05
N ALA A 113 -18.24 6.09 -10.24
CA ALA A 113 -18.98 4.91 -10.69
C ALA A 113 -18.10 3.64 -10.78
N CYS A 114 -16.78 3.80 -10.92
CA CYS A 114 -15.81 2.70 -10.93
C CYS A 114 -15.26 2.34 -9.54
N LEU A 115 -15.67 3.05 -8.48
CA LEU A 115 -15.07 2.96 -7.13
C LEU A 115 -16.10 2.52 -6.08
N PRO A 116 -16.57 1.26 -6.12
CA PRO A 116 -17.72 0.80 -5.34
C PRO A 116 -17.49 0.96 -3.83
N GLY A 117 -18.22 1.86 -3.15
CA GLY A 117 -18.10 2.02 -1.70
C GLY A 117 -18.39 3.45 -1.22
N GLN A 118 -18.30 3.66 0.10
CA GLN A 118 -18.73 4.91 0.74
C GLN A 118 -17.80 6.10 0.47
N THR A 119 -16.55 5.86 0.06
CA THR A 119 -15.56 6.91 -0.22
C THR A 119 -15.43 7.24 -1.71
N ALA A 120 -16.30 6.69 -2.58
CA ALA A 120 -16.21 6.80 -4.05
C ALA A 120 -15.92 8.21 -4.56
N GLY A 121 -16.75 9.19 -4.21
CA GLY A 121 -16.57 10.57 -4.67
C GLY A 121 -15.29 11.22 -4.15
N LYS A 122 -14.89 10.94 -2.91
CA LYS A 122 -13.64 11.48 -2.32
C LYS A 122 -12.40 10.89 -3.00
N ASP A 123 -12.42 9.59 -3.26
CA ASP A 123 -11.31 8.89 -3.92
C ASP A 123 -11.24 9.29 -5.41
N ALA A 124 -12.36 9.42 -6.11
CA ALA A 124 -12.42 9.94 -7.48
C ALA A 124 -11.87 11.36 -7.58
N HIS A 125 -12.25 12.24 -6.66
CA HIS A 125 -11.68 13.59 -6.58
C HIS A 125 -10.16 13.54 -6.35
N ALA A 126 -9.68 12.69 -5.44
CA ALA A 126 -8.24 12.51 -5.22
C ALA A 126 -7.52 11.98 -6.47
N ILE A 127 -8.11 11.05 -7.22
CA ILE A 127 -7.57 10.56 -8.50
C ILE A 127 -7.41 11.69 -9.51
N ILE A 128 -8.37 12.61 -9.62
CA ILE A 128 -8.25 13.79 -10.49
C ILE A 128 -7.12 14.70 -10.01
N ARG A 129 -7.06 14.99 -8.70
CA ARG A 129 -6.01 15.84 -8.12
C ARG A 129 -4.60 15.25 -8.32
N TRP A 130 -4.47 13.93 -8.33
CA TRP A 130 -3.22 13.26 -8.70
C TRP A 130 -2.83 13.49 -10.15
N ALA A 131 -3.78 13.42 -11.10
CA ALA A 131 -3.52 13.73 -12.51
C ALA A 131 -3.00 15.16 -12.67
N GLU A 132 -3.68 16.14 -12.06
CA GLU A 132 -3.28 17.55 -12.08
C GLU A 132 -1.89 17.78 -11.46
N MET A 133 -1.59 17.13 -10.33
CA MET A 133 -0.28 17.22 -9.69
C MET A 133 0.82 16.67 -10.60
N LEU A 134 0.59 15.51 -11.24
CA LEU A 134 1.57 14.87 -12.11
C LEU A 134 1.74 15.57 -13.47
N ASP A 135 0.70 16.26 -13.95
CA ASP A 135 0.77 17.19 -15.09
C ASP A 135 1.74 18.35 -14.77
N SER A 136 1.68 18.89 -13.55
CA SER A 136 2.53 20.00 -13.10
C SER A 136 3.93 19.60 -12.60
N THR A 137 4.16 18.32 -12.31
CA THR A 137 5.43 17.78 -11.80
C THR A 137 5.98 16.71 -12.73
N PRO A 138 6.74 17.11 -13.77
CA PRO A 138 7.43 16.15 -14.63
C PRO A 138 8.38 15.28 -13.78
N ARG A 139 8.33 13.96 -13.98
CA ARG A 139 9.21 12.98 -13.33
C ARG A 139 9.05 12.90 -11.80
N TYR A 140 7.81 12.78 -11.33
CA TYR A 140 7.51 12.64 -9.90
C TYR A 140 8.20 11.43 -9.25
N HIS A 141 8.46 10.36 -9.99
CA HIS A 141 9.21 9.22 -9.44
C HIS A 141 10.66 9.59 -9.04
N GLU A 142 11.33 10.47 -9.78
CA GLU A 142 12.68 10.93 -9.41
C GLU A 142 12.67 11.70 -8.08
N VAL A 143 11.61 12.45 -7.81
CA VAL A 143 11.39 13.13 -6.53
C VAL A 143 11.35 12.11 -5.38
N LEU A 144 10.56 11.03 -5.53
CA LEU A 144 10.48 9.98 -4.52
C LEU A 144 11.83 9.28 -4.32
N ARG A 145 12.57 9.06 -5.41
CA ARG A 145 13.90 8.43 -5.37
C ARG A 145 14.91 9.29 -4.60
N ARG A 146 14.92 10.61 -4.84
CA ARG A 146 15.78 11.55 -4.09
C ARG A 146 15.44 11.59 -2.60
N LEU A 147 14.14 11.50 -2.25
CA LEU A 147 13.72 11.42 -0.85
C LEU A 147 14.25 10.14 -0.19
N ASP A 148 14.18 9.00 -0.87
CA ASP A 148 14.77 7.74 -0.38
C ASP A 148 16.28 7.82 -0.19
N GLU A 149 17.01 8.27 -1.21
CA GLU A 149 18.47 8.44 -1.16
C GLU A 149 18.87 9.32 0.02
N ARG A 150 18.12 10.40 0.25
CA ARG A 150 18.35 11.28 1.38
C ARG A 150 18.14 10.56 2.71
N LEU A 151 17.02 9.85 2.89
CA LEU A 151 16.75 9.11 4.14
C LEU A 151 17.87 8.08 4.43
N ARG A 152 18.36 7.38 3.40
CA ARG A 152 19.51 6.47 3.50
C ARG A 152 20.80 7.18 3.88
N SER A 153 21.10 8.31 3.25
CA SER A 153 22.30 9.10 3.53
C SER A 153 22.35 9.62 4.97
N GLU A 154 21.17 9.84 5.57
CA GLU A 154 21.02 10.20 6.97
C GLU A 154 20.91 8.97 7.91
N GLY A 155 21.37 7.80 7.45
CA GLY A 155 21.49 6.57 8.24
C GLY A 155 20.16 5.90 8.60
N MET A 156 19.08 6.15 7.86
CA MET A 156 17.83 5.43 8.10
C MET A 156 17.94 3.96 7.66
N GLU A 157 17.60 3.05 8.57
CA GLU A 157 17.58 1.60 8.29
C GLU A 157 16.59 1.26 7.19
N SER A 158 16.94 0.30 6.32
CA SER A 158 16.13 -0.09 5.15
C SER A 158 14.66 -0.39 5.48
N ALA A 159 14.40 -1.10 6.58
CA ALA A 159 13.04 -1.45 7.02
C ALA A 159 12.19 -0.23 7.42
N ALA A 160 12.82 0.88 7.81
CA ALA A 160 12.14 2.10 8.23
C ALA A 160 11.85 3.07 7.07
N ILE A 161 12.47 2.88 5.90
CA ILE A 161 12.40 3.88 4.82
C ILE A 161 11.00 3.96 4.21
N VAL A 162 10.41 2.84 3.78
CA VAL A 162 9.06 2.88 3.18
C VAL A 162 8.02 3.43 4.16
N PRO A 163 7.98 3.01 5.44
CA PRO A 163 7.12 3.63 6.45
C PRO A 163 7.39 5.14 6.62
N ALA A 164 8.65 5.57 6.62
CA ALA A 164 8.98 6.98 6.71
C ALA A 164 8.46 7.77 5.51
N VAL A 165 8.73 7.32 4.28
CA VAL A 165 8.21 7.97 3.07
C VAL A 165 6.68 7.98 3.07
N ALA A 166 6.02 6.89 3.46
CA ALA A 166 4.57 6.84 3.58
C ALA A 166 4.02 7.87 4.59
N VAL A 167 4.70 8.11 5.71
CA VAL A 167 4.34 9.18 6.66
C VAL A 167 4.59 10.57 6.07
N ILE A 168 5.71 10.79 5.39
CA ILE A 168 6.02 12.07 4.75
C ILE A 168 4.94 12.43 3.71
N LEU A 169 4.50 11.46 2.90
CA LEU A 169 3.45 11.66 1.90
C LEU A 169 2.04 11.73 2.51
N GLY A 170 1.77 10.91 3.52
CA GLY A 170 0.41 10.71 4.06
C GLY A 170 0.06 11.63 5.24
N ALA A 171 1.04 12.11 6.00
CA ALA A 171 0.84 12.93 7.18
C ALA A 171 2.13 13.70 7.56
N PRO A 172 2.64 14.59 6.68
CA PRO A 172 3.89 15.29 6.94
C PRO A 172 3.81 16.11 8.23
N GLY A 173 4.82 15.97 9.09
CA GLY A 173 4.98 16.78 10.28
C GLY A 173 5.68 18.12 9.99
N GLY A 174 5.52 19.11 10.87
CA GLY A 174 6.17 20.42 10.68
C GLY A 174 7.70 20.35 10.67
N LYS A 175 8.30 19.41 11.41
CA LYS A 175 9.75 19.15 11.38
C LYS A 175 10.17 18.45 10.09
N THR A 176 9.33 17.56 9.56
CA THR A 176 9.56 16.91 8.25
C THR A 176 9.73 17.95 7.17
N LEU A 177 8.86 18.96 7.08
CA LEU A 177 8.95 19.98 6.02
C LEU A 177 10.26 20.79 6.09
N LYS A 178 10.85 20.94 7.28
CA LYS A 178 12.15 21.59 7.46
C LYS A 178 13.32 20.69 7.09
N GLN A 179 13.25 19.42 7.51
CA GLN A 179 14.33 18.45 7.28
C GLN A 179 14.30 17.85 5.88
N PHE A 180 13.13 17.74 5.27
CA PHE A 180 12.89 17.18 3.96
C PHE A 180 11.95 18.16 3.24
N PRO A 181 12.46 19.23 2.63
CA PRO A 181 11.63 20.17 1.90
C PRO A 181 10.93 19.47 0.72
N PRO A 182 9.67 19.83 0.41
CA PRO A 182 8.97 19.34 -0.76
C PRO A 182 9.67 19.75 -2.07
N PRO A 183 9.31 19.15 -3.21
CA PRO A 183 9.85 19.52 -4.52
C PRO A 183 9.66 21.00 -4.85
N GLU A 184 10.56 21.55 -5.66
CA GLU A 184 10.40 22.90 -6.21
C GLU A 184 9.02 23.02 -6.86
N LYS A 185 8.22 24.01 -6.42
CA LYS A 185 6.80 24.26 -6.80
C LYS A 185 5.72 23.50 -6.01
N SER A 186 6.08 22.79 -4.93
CA SER A 186 5.10 22.30 -3.97
C SER A 186 5.34 22.87 -2.58
N ASP A 187 4.29 23.31 -1.91
CA ASP A 187 4.35 23.76 -0.51
C ASP A 187 4.26 22.60 0.49
N THR A 188 4.02 21.37 0.00
CA THR A 188 3.80 20.20 0.87
C THR A 188 4.19 18.87 0.22
N TRP A 189 4.56 17.90 1.06
CA TRP A 189 4.66 16.48 0.65
C TRP A 189 3.32 15.77 0.65
N LYS A 190 2.28 16.38 1.23
CA LYS A 190 0.98 15.73 1.43
C LYS A 190 0.34 15.40 0.09
N VAL A 191 0.22 14.11 -0.21
CA VAL A 191 -0.45 13.63 -1.41
C VAL A 191 -1.96 13.54 -1.21
N HIS A 192 -2.69 13.67 -2.32
CA HIS A 192 -4.16 13.76 -2.31
C HIS A 192 -4.82 12.44 -1.90
N GLY A 193 -5.76 12.51 -0.95
CA GLY A 193 -6.60 11.40 -0.53
C GLY A 193 -5.96 10.32 0.34
N MET A 194 -4.64 10.37 0.61
CA MET A 194 -3.94 9.27 1.28
C MET A 194 -3.47 9.60 2.68
N GLY A 195 -3.85 8.81 3.68
CA GLY A 195 -3.11 8.71 4.95
C GLY A 195 -1.89 7.78 4.83
N PRO A 196 -1.09 7.60 5.89
CA PRO A 196 0.13 6.76 5.84
C PRO A 196 -0.11 5.33 5.32
N VAL A 197 -1.21 4.68 5.70
CA VAL A 197 -1.55 3.33 5.21
C VAL A 197 -1.75 3.30 3.69
N LEU A 198 -2.50 4.25 3.13
CA LEU A 198 -2.70 4.33 1.68
C LEU A 198 -1.46 4.81 0.94
N ALA A 199 -0.66 5.70 1.55
CA ALA A 199 0.63 6.08 0.99
C ALA A 199 1.60 4.87 0.94
N SER A 200 1.56 3.97 1.93
CA SER A 200 2.30 2.71 1.89
C SER A 200 1.79 1.80 0.76
N GLU A 201 0.47 1.69 0.57
CA GLU A 201 -0.10 0.96 -0.59
C GLU A 201 0.38 1.54 -1.93
N PHE A 202 0.37 2.87 -2.06
CA PHE A 202 0.86 3.56 -3.24
C PHE A 202 2.33 3.21 -3.53
N LEU A 203 3.19 3.22 -2.51
CA LEU A 203 4.60 2.84 -2.67
C LEU A 203 4.75 1.36 -3.03
N ARG A 204 3.94 0.46 -2.45
CA ARG A 204 3.93 -0.97 -2.82
C ARG A 204 3.46 -1.20 -4.25
N ASN A 205 2.49 -0.42 -4.74
CA ASN A 205 2.06 -0.44 -6.14
C ASN A 205 3.15 0.09 -7.09
N LEU A 206 4.10 0.88 -6.56
CA LEU A 206 5.36 1.23 -7.25
C LEU A 206 6.46 0.18 -7.06
N GLN A 207 6.11 -0.99 -6.53
CA GLN A 207 7.03 -2.10 -6.27
C GLN A 207 8.09 -1.78 -5.21
N TRP A 208 7.84 -0.81 -4.31
CA TRP A 208 8.74 -0.59 -3.18
C TRP A 208 8.46 -1.64 -2.10
N ALA A 209 9.52 -2.30 -1.63
CA ALA A 209 9.45 -3.31 -0.58
C ALA A 209 9.01 -2.67 0.75
N GLY A 210 7.72 -2.74 1.03
CA GLY A 210 7.10 -2.14 2.20
C GLY A 210 6.02 -3.03 2.81
N PHE A 211 5.84 -2.85 4.10
CA PHE A 211 4.75 -3.44 4.86
C PHE A 211 3.63 -2.40 5.01
N LYS A 212 2.37 -2.81 4.81
CA LYS A 212 1.19 -1.93 4.91
C LYS A 212 0.27 -2.48 6.00
N PRO A 213 0.51 -2.08 7.25
CA PRO A 213 -0.31 -2.55 8.35
C PRO A 213 -1.70 -1.89 8.30
N ASP A 214 -2.64 -2.53 7.63
CA ASP A 214 -4.05 -2.15 7.67
C ASP A 214 -4.76 -2.76 8.89
N ARG A 215 -6.07 -2.52 9.02
CA ARG A 215 -6.86 -3.04 10.15
C ARG A 215 -6.89 -4.57 10.25
N HIS A 216 -6.64 -5.31 9.16
CA HIS A 216 -6.58 -6.76 9.18
C HIS A 216 -5.24 -7.20 9.76
N VAL A 217 -4.15 -6.63 9.25
CA VAL A 217 -2.82 -6.98 9.73
C VAL A 217 -2.57 -6.54 11.17
N ILE A 218 -2.93 -5.30 11.53
CA ILE A 218 -2.80 -4.77 12.90
C ILE A 218 -3.51 -5.70 13.90
N ARG A 219 -4.74 -6.11 13.59
CA ARG A 219 -5.56 -6.98 14.45
C ARG A 219 -4.90 -8.34 14.68
N LEU A 220 -4.37 -8.95 13.62
CA LEU A 220 -3.73 -10.25 13.70
C LEU A 220 -2.39 -10.15 14.43
N PHE A 221 -1.56 -9.15 14.12
CA PHE A 221 -0.27 -8.95 14.76
C PHE A 221 -0.40 -8.63 16.26
N THR A 222 -1.43 -7.88 16.65
CA THR A 222 -1.73 -7.61 18.07
C THR A 222 -1.92 -8.89 18.86
N ARG A 223 -2.50 -9.93 18.25
CA ARG A 223 -2.73 -11.24 18.88
C ARG A 223 -1.50 -12.12 18.85
N TRP A 224 -0.73 -12.07 17.77
CA TRP A 224 0.35 -13.02 17.52
C TRP A 224 1.71 -12.59 18.06
N PHE A 225 1.96 -11.28 18.12
CA PHE A 225 3.28 -10.73 18.41
C PHE A 225 3.27 -9.59 19.45
N PRO A 226 2.60 -9.75 20.62
CA PRO A 226 2.57 -8.71 21.64
C PRO A 226 3.96 -8.26 22.09
N ASP A 227 4.88 -9.22 22.28
CA ASP A 227 6.25 -8.93 22.73
C ASP A 227 7.07 -8.17 21.67
N VAL A 228 6.85 -8.46 20.38
CA VAL A 228 7.51 -7.74 19.27
C VAL A 228 6.96 -6.32 19.17
N ILE A 229 5.65 -6.14 19.36
CA ILE A 229 5.03 -4.81 19.40
C ILE A 229 5.67 -3.98 20.52
N GLU A 230 5.79 -4.54 21.73
CA GLU A 230 6.42 -3.85 22.86
C GLU A 230 7.86 -3.43 22.55
N LYS A 231 8.64 -4.31 21.91
CA LYS A 231 10.01 -4.04 21.48
C LYS A 231 10.12 -2.96 20.39
N GLU A 232 9.20 -2.92 19.43
CA GLU A 232 9.25 -2.00 18.29
C GLU A 232 8.64 -0.62 18.58
N MET A 233 7.78 -0.51 19.59
CA MET A 233 7.15 0.77 19.98
C MET A 233 8.16 1.91 20.23
N PRO A 234 9.27 1.73 20.99
CA PRO A 234 10.27 2.79 21.17
C PRO A 234 10.91 3.24 19.85
N ARG A 235 11.22 2.30 18.94
CA ARG A 235 11.77 2.61 17.61
C ARG A 235 10.77 3.40 16.76
N ALA A 236 9.49 3.01 16.78
CA ALA A 236 8.43 3.75 16.09
C ALA A 236 8.25 5.17 16.65
N ARG A 237 8.37 5.36 17.96
CA ARG A 237 8.32 6.70 18.59
C ARG A 237 9.50 7.56 18.17
N ALA A 238 10.72 7.03 18.23
CA ALA A 238 11.92 7.75 17.79
C ALA A 238 11.82 8.16 16.30
N LEU A 239 11.31 7.25 15.45
CA LEU A 239 11.05 7.54 14.05
C LEU A 239 9.98 8.64 13.88
N GLY A 240 8.87 8.56 14.64
CA GLY A 240 7.84 9.60 14.64
C GLY A 240 8.40 10.98 15.04
N GLU A 241 9.25 11.05 16.06
CA GLU A 241 9.90 12.29 16.48
C GLU A 241 10.88 12.86 15.45
N ARG A 242 11.63 11.98 14.76
CA ARG A 242 12.44 12.36 13.60
C ARG A 242 11.56 12.96 12.50
N LEU A 243 10.42 12.34 12.22
CA LEU A 243 9.40 12.81 11.28
C LEU A 243 8.49 13.92 11.85
N GLY A 244 8.84 14.52 12.99
CA GLY A 244 8.11 15.67 13.53
C GLY A 244 6.66 15.42 13.89
N THR A 245 6.29 14.19 14.27
CA THR A 245 4.91 13.82 14.60
C THR A 245 4.86 12.97 15.87
N ARG A 246 3.80 13.18 16.66
CA ARG A 246 3.45 12.38 17.84
C ARG A 246 2.03 11.83 17.75
N ARG A 247 1.42 11.92 16.57
CA ARG A 247 0.05 11.47 16.33
C ARG A 247 -0.07 9.96 16.56
N LYS A 248 -1.04 9.55 17.37
CA LYS A 248 -1.24 8.14 17.75
C LYS A 248 -1.42 7.22 16.55
N ASP A 249 -2.20 7.63 15.56
CA ASP A 249 -2.47 6.84 14.35
C ASP A 249 -1.22 6.67 13.47
N VAL A 250 -0.36 7.70 13.39
CA VAL A 250 0.93 7.60 12.71
C VAL A 250 1.88 6.68 13.46
N LEU A 251 1.94 6.79 14.78
CA LEU A 251 2.79 5.91 15.60
C LEU A 251 2.33 4.44 15.55
N GLU A 252 1.02 4.19 15.51
CA GLU A 252 0.46 2.85 15.30
C GLU A 252 0.90 2.30 13.93
N PHE A 253 0.73 3.06 12.86
CA PHE A 253 1.20 2.68 11.52
C PHE A 253 2.71 2.35 11.51
N LEU A 254 3.55 3.21 12.09
CA LEU A 254 4.99 2.98 12.16
C LEU A 254 5.32 1.72 12.96
N THR A 255 4.68 1.53 14.12
CA THR A 255 4.89 0.36 14.99
C THR A 255 4.61 -0.93 14.24
N PHE A 256 3.42 -1.05 13.64
CA PHE A 256 3.05 -2.29 12.96
C PHE A 256 3.81 -2.52 11.64
N SER A 257 4.32 -1.45 11.00
CA SER A 257 5.21 -1.60 9.85
C SER A 257 6.56 -2.20 10.27
N LEU A 258 7.13 -1.73 11.38
CA LEU A 258 8.37 -2.26 11.94
C LEU A 258 8.20 -3.67 12.49
N VAL A 259 7.06 -3.98 13.14
CA VAL A 259 6.71 -5.35 13.55
C VAL A 259 6.69 -6.25 12.32
N GLY A 260 5.99 -5.85 11.25
CA GLY A 260 5.95 -6.62 9.99
C GLY A 260 7.33 -6.91 9.41
N ALA A 261 8.22 -5.92 9.41
CA ALA A 261 9.61 -6.12 8.99
C ALA A 261 10.38 -7.07 9.92
N ALA A 262 10.18 -6.97 11.23
CA ALA A 262 10.87 -7.78 12.23
C ALA A 262 10.44 -9.26 12.21
N VAL A 263 9.19 -9.55 11.84
CA VAL A 263 8.64 -10.92 11.79
C VAL A 263 8.65 -11.53 10.40
N THR A 264 9.13 -10.82 9.38
CA THR A 264 9.25 -11.37 8.02
C THR A 264 10.42 -12.35 7.96
N PRO A 265 10.20 -13.62 7.53
CA PRO A 265 11.26 -14.62 7.37
C PRO A 265 12.32 -14.21 6.37
N GLU A 266 13.52 -14.75 6.58
CA GLU A 266 14.54 -14.77 5.54
C GLU A 266 14.03 -15.47 4.27
N GLY A 267 14.37 -14.92 3.10
CA GLY A 267 13.90 -15.44 1.81
C GLY A 267 12.47 -15.06 1.43
N LYS A 268 11.77 -14.24 2.24
CA LYS A 268 10.46 -13.66 1.89
C LYS A 268 10.51 -12.14 1.86
N THR A 269 9.70 -11.54 0.99
CA THR A 269 9.56 -10.08 0.93
C THR A 269 8.52 -9.57 1.92
N PHE A 270 8.65 -8.32 2.37
CA PHE A 270 7.65 -7.68 3.24
C PHE A 270 6.25 -7.70 2.61
N THR A 271 6.20 -7.47 1.29
CA THR A 271 4.96 -7.44 0.51
C THR A 271 4.32 -8.82 0.41
N GLU A 272 5.09 -9.88 0.21
CA GLU A 272 4.59 -11.27 0.23
C GLU A 272 3.91 -11.60 1.57
N VAL A 273 4.61 -11.32 2.67
CA VAL A 273 4.10 -11.59 4.02
C VAL A 273 2.85 -10.77 4.30
N ASP A 274 2.87 -9.47 3.99
CA ASP A 274 1.72 -8.59 4.16
C ASP A 274 0.49 -9.08 3.38
N ASN A 275 0.66 -9.42 2.09
CA ASN A 275 -0.44 -9.90 1.24
C ASN A 275 -1.09 -11.19 1.78
N LEU A 276 -0.27 -12.13 2.26
CA LEU A 276 -0.78 -13.39 2.78
C LEU A 276 -1.43 -13.23 4.16
N VAL A 277 -0.88 -12.38 5.03
CA VAL A 277 -1.51 -12.05 6.33
C VAL A 277 -2.82 -11.28 6.12
N TRP A 278 -2.83 -10.34 5.17
CA TRP A 278 -4.03 -9.61 4.79
C TRP A 278 -5.11 -10.57 4.26
N ALA A 279 -4.75 -11.48 3.35
CA ALA A 279 -5.67 -12.47 2.81
C ALA A 279 -6.24 -13.35 3.92
N LEU A 280 -5.40 -13.77 4.87
CA LEU A 280 -5.86 -14.52 6.04
C LEU A 280 -6.90 -13.71 6.83
N GLY A 281 -6.59 -12.47 7.16
CA GLY A 281 -7.50 -11.59 7.91
C GLY A 281 -8.77 -11.19 7.17
N ALA A 282 -8.81 -11.33 5.84
CA ALA A 282 -9.95 -11.03 4.99
C ALA A 282 -10.85 -12.26 4.75
N TYR A 283 -10.26 -13.44 4.58
CA TYR A 283 -10.98 -14.64 4.15
C TYR A 283 -11.24 -15.65 5.28
N THR A 284 -10.28 -15.86 6.19
CA THR A 284 -10.34 -16.91 7.22
C THR A 284 -10.51 -16.32 8.62
N GLU A 285 -9.56 -15.49 9.08
CA GLU A 285 -9.47 -14.94 10.43
C GLU A 285 -10.22 -13.60 10.54
N LYS A 286 -11.52 -13.62 10.25
CA LYS A 286 -12.37 -12.42 10.21
C LYS A 286 -12.59 -11.81 11.60
N LYS A 287 -12.83 -10.51 11.65
CA LYS A 287 -13.12 -9.77 12.90
C LYS A 287 -14.23 -10.46 13.71
N GLY A 288 -13.94 -10.78 14.97
CA GLY A 288 -14.88 -11.43 15.91
C GLY A 288 -15.07 -12.93 15.67
N LYS A 289 -14.30 -13.53 14.75
CA LYS A 289 -14.29 -14.96 14.45
C LYS A 289 -12.86 -15.50 14.36
N GLU A 290 -11.91 -14.81 15.00
CA GLU A 290 -10.51 -15.22 15.03
C GLU A 290 -10.34 -16.48 15.87
N SER A 291 -9.58 -17.44 15.36
CA SER A 291 -9.16 -18.62 16.10
C SER A 291 -8.16 -18.26 17.21
N SER A 292 -7.92 -19.20 18.12
CA SER A 292 -6.83 -19.11 19.10
C SER A 292 -5.46 -19.40 18.48
N THR A 293 -5.40 -19.80 17.20
CA THR A 293 -4.16 -20.14 16.53
C THR A 293 -3.30 -18.90 16.31
N VAL A 294 -2.05 -18.98 16.77
CA VAL A 294 -1.00 -18.03 16.44
C VAL A 294 -0.25 -18.55 15.22
N TYR A 295 -0.47 -17.93 14.07
CA TYR A 295 0.23 -18.29 12.85
C TYR A 295 1.60 -17.64 12.88
N ARG A 296 2.60 -18.38 13.37
CA ARG A 296 3.98 -17.93 13.27
C ARG A 296 4.33 -17.77 11.80
N ILE A 297 4.99 -16.65 11.51
CA ILE A 297 5.46 -16.34 10.18
C ILE A 297 6.88 -16.90 10.13
N ASP A 298 6.99 -18.24 10.14
CA ASP A 298 8.23 -19.01 10.02
C ASP A 298 8.22 -19.92 8.78
#